data_AF-A0A0L8G9S1-F1
#
_entry.id   AF-A0A0L8G9S1-F1
#
_cell.length_a   1.000
_cell.length_b   1.000
_cell.length_c   1.000
_cell.angle_alpha   90.00
_cell.angle_beta   90.00
_cell.angle_gamma   90.00
#
_symmetry.space_group_name_H-M   'P 1'
#
loop_
_entity.id
_entity.type
_entity.pdbx_description
1 polymer ?
#
loop_
_entity_poly.entity_id
_entity_poly.type
_entity_poly.pdbx_seq_one_letter_code
_entity_poly.pdbx_strand_id
1 'polypeptide(L)'
;MYSEWAPLQREIQCNKANQSVLQKFPAAAGKEIVCSVVKHLAKNCSTSTIAVDLEEDKDVKWTIEVLCFGLSLPLTEHEAIRDCVNIYCDWLTSLTSPLESVPKPVIENPNLYAREIIHHLLNLFVPRVGSSVDHVKRQSAQCQRVLRSIETVALDSTILTRSTWETMLKFLLAANDSLLAPPAEKADIAEHLCERVLSVLFEIWILACARCFPSPSLWKTFRNMCVDWRHHDALVQQWHRINHALLSRLLKIMYGPSYPELQICIPQCTKDLANSTNTSNTRTSSTACTPPGQRKPPMRPFSAVTAPLTQKTSSKSSSTSSNLCKMASPLTPSIGTGQLLLDCSLTMAPNRPQCNSILNLFGAWLFEAALAGVMLHPCHSETAQKQDRRTNSLSESRHSSLAVDYCSDKNRIADNTYECGRAEACGTLCRIFCAHRTGEEILPVYYARFYITMYYGLQTDDSMSNEVLSSILFNSCDLLRVDLAGAQILVPDILNALELVLSDSSQKFK
;
A
#
# COMPACT_ATOMS: atom_id res chain seq x y z
N MET A 1 0.45 15.76 6.25
CA MET A 1 1.29 15.26 7.35
C MET A 1 2.78 15.62 7.22
N TYR A 2 3.44 15.44 6.06
CA TYR A 2 4.91 15.72 5.95
C TYR A 2 5.28 16.87 4.99
N SER A 3 4.35 17.75 4.65
CA SER A 3 4.57 18.86 3.70
C SER A 3 5.68 19.83 4.14
N GLU A 4 5.90 20.00 5.45
CA GLU A 4 6.85 20.98 6.01
C GLU A 4 8.30 20.48 6.07
N TRP A 5 8.55 19.18 5.91
CA TRP A 5 9.90 18.60 6.07
C TRP A 5 10.78 18.83 4.85
N ALA A 6 12.10 18.80 4.95
CA ALA A 6 12.97 18.91 3.77
C ALA A 6 13.04 17.56 3.02
N PRO A 7 12.80 17.51 1.70
CA PRO A 7 12.99 16.29 0.93
C PRO A 7 14.48 15.99 0.72
N LEU A 8 14.83 14.71 0.68
CA LEU A 8 16.18 14.19 0.45
C LEU A 8 16.43 13.85 -1.02
N GLN A 9 15.50 14.15 -1.92
CA GLN A 9 15.59 13.76 -3.35
C GLN A 9 16.89 14.20 -4.01
N ARG A 10 17.34 15.44 -3.75
CA ARG A 10 18.62 15.94 -4.27
C ARG A 10 19.83 15.20 -3.68
N GLU A 11 19.79 14.87 -2.39
CA GLU A 11 20.84 14.07 -1.75
C GLU A 11 20.96 12.70 -2.41
N ILE A 12 19.82 12.05 -2.67
CA ILE A 12 19.75 10.74 -3.33
C ILE A 12 20.28 10.84 -4.77
N GLN A 13 19.81 11.82 -5.55
CA GLN A 13 20.18 11.98 -6.97
C GLN A 13 21.63 12.44 -7.17
N CYS A 14 22.20 13.22 -6.25
CA CYS A 14 23.58 13.71 -6.34
C CYS A 14 24.59 12.84 -5.58
N ASN A 15 24.17 11.74 -4.97
CA ASN A 15 25.08 10.87 -4.21
C ASN A 15 26.09 10.22 -5.17
N LYS A 16 27.38 10.36 -4.83
CA LYS A 16 28.51 9.79 -5.60
C LYS A 16 29.18 8.62 -4.89
N ALA A 17 28.60 8.10 -3.82
CA ALA A 17 29.14 6.95 -3.07
C ALA A 17 29.25 5.68 -3.92
N ASN A 18 28.60 5.64 -5.09
CA ASN A 18 28.70 4.58 -6.09
C ASN A 18 29.79 4.79 -7.15
N GLN A 19 30.69 5.77 -6.97
CA GLN A 19 31.81 6.02 -7.88
C GLN A 19 33.10 5.42 -7.34
N SER A 20 33.76 4.60 -8.15
CA SER A 20 35.07 4.05 -7.82
C SER A 20 36.21 4.97 -8.22
N VAL A 21 37.31 4.93 -7.46
CA VAL A 21 38.61 5.53 -7.83
C VAL A 21 39.09 5.04 -9.20
N LEU A 22 38.76 3.82 -9.61
CA LEU A 22 39.12 3.27 -10.92
C LEU A 22 38.51 4.05 -12.11
N GLN A 23 37.45 4.83 -11.89
CA GLN A 23 36.88 5.71 -12.92
C GLN A 23 37.83 6.85 -13.31
N LYS A 24 38.85 7.16 -12.50
CA LYS A 24 39.88 8.17 -12.80
C LYS A 24 40.98 7.64 -13.73
N PHE A 25 41.02 6.34 -13.99
CA PHE A 25 41.99 5.68 -14.85
C PHE A 25 41.39 5.37 -16.23
N PRO A 26 42.21 5.06 -17.24
CA PRO A 26 41.71 4.60 -18.54
C PRO A 26 40.79 3.37 -18.38
N ALA A 27 39.63 3.40 -19.03
CA ALA A 27 38.60 2.36 -18.89
C ALA A 27 39.12 0.95 -19.23
N ALA A 28 40.06 0.83 -20.18
CA ALA A 28 40.70 -0.44 -20.52
C ALA A 28 41.49 -1.03 -19.34
N ALA A 29 42.29 -0.22 -18.65
CA ALA A 29 43.06 -0.65 -17.50
C ALA A 29 42.15 -1.05 -16.32
N GLY A 30 41.11 -0.25 -16.04
CA GLY A 30 40.13 -0.57 -15.00
C GLY A 30 39.40 -1.89 -15.29
N LYS A 31 39.01 -2.12 -16.56
CA LYS A 31 38.38 -3.37 -16.99
C LYS A 31 39.29 -4.58 -16.75
N GLU A 32 40.55 -4.52 -17.15
CA GLU A 32 41.50 -5.62 -16.97
C GLU A 32 41.69 -5.97 -15.49
N ILE A 33 41.83 -4.95 -14.62
CA ILE A 33 41.93 -5.12 -13.17
C ILE A 33 40.69 -5.85 -12.64
N VAL A 34 39.48 -5.37 -12.96
CA VAL A 34 38.23 -6.01 -12.52
C VAL A 34 38.16 -7.45 -13.00
N CYS A 35 38.34 -7.69 -14.29
CA CYS A 35 38.20 -9.02 -14.87
C CYS A 35 39.19 -10.01 -14.22
N SER A 36 40.41 -9.60 -13.88
CA SER A 36 41.39 -10.47 -13.22
C SER A 36 41.02 -10.74 -11.76
N VAL A 37 40.73 -9.69 -10.99
CA VAL A 37 40.46 -9.79 -9.54
C VAL A 37 39.16 -10.56 -9.29
N VAL A 38 38.08 -10.20 -9.99
CA VAL A 38 36.76 -10.80 -9.79
C VAL A 38 36.76 -12.28 -10.17
N LYS A 39 37.44 -12.66 -11.27
CA LYS A 39 37.58 -14.08 -11.63
C LYS A 39 38.30 -14.89 -10.55
N HIS A 40 39.34 -14.32 -9.93
CA HIS A 40 40.05 -14.98 -8.83
C HIS A 40 39.14 -15.15 -7.60
N LEU A 41 38.43 -14.09 -7.21
CA LEU A 41 37.50 -14.12 -6.07
C LEU A 41 36.34 -15.10 -6.29
N ALA A 42 35.73 -15.11 -7.48
CA ALA A 42 34.60 -15.98 -7.81
C ALA A 42 34.99 -17.47 -7.85
N LYS A 43 36.20 -17.79 -8.37
CA LYS A 43 36.72 -19.15 -8.39
C LYS A 43 36.93 -19.69 -6.97
N ASN A 44 37.37 -18.84 -6.06
CA ASN A 44 37.64 -19.21 -4.67
C ASN A 44 36.35 -19.36 -3.84
N CYS A 45 35.27 -18.65 -4.19
CA CYS A 45 33.95 -18.90 -3.60
C CYS A 45 33.37 -20.28 -3.97
N SER A 46 33.79 -20.87 -5.08
CA SER A 46 33.28 -22.16 -5.58
C SER A 46 34.10 -23.36 -5.11
N THR A 47 35.34 -23.14 -4.68
CA THR A 47 36.30 -24.21 -4.38
C THR A 47 36.75 -24.05 -2.93
N SER A 48 36.24 -24.88 -2.03
CA SER A 48 36.39 -24.83 -0.57
C SER A 48 37.84 -25.00 -0.03
N THR A 49 38.86 -24.75 -0.86
CA THR A 49 40.27 -25.06 -0.58
C THR A 49 41.20 -23.84 -0.56
N ILE A 50 40.74 -22.66 -0.96
CA ILE A 50 41.51 -21.42 -0.83
C ILE A 50 40.56 -20.33 -0.32
N ALA A 51 40.49 -20.18 1.00
CA ALA A 51 39.83 -19.03 1.61
C ALA A 51 40.42 -17.75 1.01
N VAL A 52 39.55 -16.81 0.66
CA VAL A 52 39.97 -15.50 0.17
C VAL A 52 40.74 -14.81 1.30
N ASP A 53 42.04 -14.60 1.10
CA ASP A 53 42.99 -14.03 2.07
C ASP A 53 42.80 -12.51 2.22
N LEU A 54 41.56 -12.06 2.44
CA LEU A 54 41.20 -10.68 2.76
C LEU A 54 41.10 -10.56 4.27
N GLU A 55 42.24 -10.59 4.96
CA GLU A 55 42.29 -10.53 6.42
C GLU A 55 42.24 -9.11 6.96
N GLU A 56 42.78 -8.13 6.23
CA GLU A 56 42.82 -6.74 6.69
C GLU A 56 41.71 -5.86 6.07
N ASP A 57 41.30 -4.84 6.83
CA ASP A 57 40.33 -3.83 6.41
C ASP A 57 40.74 -3.10 5.12
N LYS A 58 42.05 -2.86 4.91
CA LYS A 58 42.57 -2.22 3.70
C LYS A 58 42.35 -3.08 2.45
N ASP A 59 42.42 -4.41 2.60
CA ASP A 59 42.30 -5.35 1.48
C ASP A 59 40.83 -5.40 1.01
N VAL A 60 39.91 -5.42 1.97
CA VAL A 60 38.46 -5.35 1.70
C VAL A 60 38.10 -4.02 1.05
N LYS A 61 38.58 -2.88 1.58
CA LYS A 61 38.32 -1.56 1.01
C LYS A 61 38.79 -1.43 -0.43
N TRP A 62 40.00 -1.89 -0.74
CA TRP A 62 40.50 -1.91 -2.11
C TRP A 62 39.67 -2.84 -3.01
N THR A 63 39.29 -4.01 -2.51
CA THR A 63 38.45 -4.95 -3.27
C THR A 63 37.06 -4.37 -3.57
N ILE A 64 36.47 -3.65 -2.63
CA ILE A 64 35.17 -2.98 -2.80
C ILE A 64 35.23 -1.90 -3.88
N GLU A 65 36.34 -1.17 -4.02
CA GLU A 65 36.57 -0.24 -5.14
C GLU A 65 36.55 -0.97 -6.50
N VAL A 66 37.26 -2.09 -6.59
CA VAL A 66 37.30 -2.92 -7.81
C VAL A 66 35.89 -3.43 -8.16
N LEU A 67 35.17 -3.97 -7.18
CA LEU A 67 33.81 -4.47 -7.36
C LEU A 67 32.84 -3.35 -7.78
N CYS A 68 32.95 -2.16 -7.18
CA CYS A 68 32.17 -0.96 -7.52
C CYS A 68 32.34 -0.56 -8.99
N PHE A 69 33.59 -0.49 -9.47
CA PHE A 69 33.89 -0.24 -10.88
C PHE A 69 33.35 -1.36 -11.77
N GLY A 70 33.46 -2.61 -11.33
CA GLY A 70 32.95 -3.77 -12.04
C GLY A 70 31.46 -3.72 -12.34
N LEU A 71 30.64 -3.21 -11.40
CA LEU A 71 29.21 -3.00 -11.60
C LEU A 71 28.89 -1.92 -12.65
N SER A 72 29.85 -1.03 -12.95
CA SER A 72 29.74 0.03 -13.95
C SER A 72 30.24 -0.38 -15.35
N LEU A 73 30.86 -1.56 -15.50
CA LEU A 73 31.38 -2.03 -16.79
C LEU A 73 30.29 -2.19 -17.86
N PRO A 74 30.59 -1.97 -19.16
CA PRO A 74 29.63 -2.20 -20.25
C PRO A 74 29.01 -3.60 -20.22
N LEU A 75 27.75 -3.74 -20.67
CA LEU A 75 27.02 -5.01 -20.59
C LEU A 75 27.60 -6.15 -21.43
N THR A 76 28.61 -5.87 -22.27
CA THR A 76 29.42 -6.89 -22.93
C THR A 76 30.14 -7.77 -21.89
N GLU A 77 30.61 -7.19 -20.79
CA GLU A 77 31.32 -7.84 -19.68
C GLU A 77 30.37 -8.48 -18.66
N HIS A 78 29.29 -9.08 -19.13
CA HIS A 78 28.23 -9.63 -18.29
C HIS A 78 28.69 -10.67 -17.26
N GLU A 79 29.77 -11.44 -17.54
CA GLU A 79 30.33 -12.38 -16.57
C GLU A 79 30.94 -11.66 -15.37
N ALA A 80 31.76 -10.63 -15.61
CA ALA A 80 32.37 -9.85 -14.54
C ALA A 80 31.30 -9.14 -13.68
N ILE A 81 30.27 -8.58 -14.32
CA ILE A 81 29.14 -7.94 -13.60
C ILE A 81 28.42 -8.97 -12.72
N ARG A 82 28.09 -10.14 -13.26
CA ARG A 82 27.43 -11.23 -12.50
C ARG A 82 28.27 -11.66 -11.31
N ASP A 83 29.58 -11.82 -11.51
CA ASP A 83 30.47 -12.28 -10.46
C ASP A 83 30.64 -11.20 -9.36
N CYS A 84 30.70 -9.91 -9.72
CA CYS A 84 30.63 -8.80 -8.74
C CYS A 84 29.34 -8.85 -7.91
N VAL A 85 28.20 -9.07 -8.56
CA VAL A 85 26.89 -9.16 -7.89
C VAL A 85 26.85 -10.34 -6.93
N ASN A 86 27.36 -11.50 -7.35
CA ASN A 86 27.41 -12.69 -6.51
C ASN A 86 28.25 -12.43 -5.26
N ILE A 87 29.45 -11.88 -5.40
CA ILE A 87 30.34 -11.57 -4.27
C ILE A 87 29.67 -10.59 -3.30
N TYR A 88 29.05 -9.52 -3.79
CA TYR A 88 28.34 -8.57 -2.91
C TYR A 88 27.12 -9.19 -2.23
N CYS A 89 26.32 -10.00 -2.95
CA CYS A 89 25.20 -10.72 -2.34
C CYS A 89 25.68 -11.68 -1.24
N ASP A 90 26.80 -12.38 -1.45
CA ASP A 90 27.40 -13.27 -0.45
C ASP A 90 27.89 -12.46 0.75
N TRP A 91 28.54 -11.32 0.54
CA TRP A 91 29.02 -10.47 1.63
C TRP A 91 27.88 -9.83 2.45
N LEU A 92 26.74 -9.54 1.83
CA LEU A 92 25.54 -9.08 2.54
C LEU A 92 24.96 -10.13 3.48
N THR A 93 25.29 -11.42 3.32
CA THR A 93 24.88 -12.47 4.26
C THR A 93 25.47 -12.26 5.66
N SER A 94 26.53 -11.45 5.80
CA SER A 94 27.08 -11.00 7.09
C SER A 94 26.06 -10.33 8.01
N LEU A 95 24.98 -9.76 7.46
CA LEU A 95 23.88 -9.17 8.23
C LEU A 95 22.87 -10.22 8.71
N THR A 96 22.94 -11.45 8.23
CA THR A 96 22.01 -12.55 8.52
C THR A 96 22.79 -13.73 9.07
N SER A 97 23.07 -14.74 8.25
CA SER A 97 23.98 -15.83 8.54
C SER A 97 25.14 -15.79 7.54
N PRO A 98 26.35 -15.39 7.97
CA PRO A 98 27.49 -15.23 7.07
C PRO A 98 27.90 -16.55 6.42
N LEU A 99 28.10 -16.53 5.10
CA LEU A 99 28.75 -17.62 4.39
C LEU A 99 30.26 -17.68 4.69
N GLU A 100 30.86 -18.85 4.49
CA GLU A 100 32.32 -19.04 4.67
C GLU A 100 33.16 -18.18 3.71
N SER A 101 32.58 -17.72 2.60
CA SER A 101 33.22 -16.84 1.63
C SER A 101 33.34 -15.38 2.07
N VAL A 102 32.70 -15.00 3.19
CA VAL A 102 32.67 -13.62 3.67
C VAL A 102 33.96 -13.29 4.44
N PRO A 103 34.71 -12.23 4.06
CA PRO A 103 35.94 -11.82 4.75
C PRO A 103 35.72 -11.42 6.22
N LYS A 104 36.72 -11.66 7.07
CA LYS A 104 36.66 -11.32 8.51
C LYS A 104 36.29 -9.85 8.77
N PRO A 105 36.88 -8.84 8.09
CA PRO A 105 36.52 -7.44 8.34
C PRO A 105 35.05 -7.12 8.05
N VAL A 106 34.44 -7.82 7.07
CA VAL A 106 33.02 -7.67 6.73
C VAL A 106 32.15 -8.26 7.83
N ILE A 107 32.53 -9.40 8.41
CA ILE A 107 31.82 -10.02 9.53
C ILE A 107 31.94 -9.17 10.81
N GLU A 108 33.09 -8.56 11.05
CA GLU A 108 33.32 -7.70 12.22
C GLU A 108 32.52 -6.39 12.16
N ASN A 109 32.37 -5.80 10.98
CA ASN A 109 31.67 -4.52 10.78
C ASN A 109 30.58 -4.60 9.68
N PRO A 110 29.55 -5.46 9.82
CA PRO A 110 28.66 -5.82 8.73
C PRO A 110 27.79 -4.65 8.26
N ASN A 111 27.32 -3.80 9.19
CA ASN A 111 26.52 -2.61 8.87
C ASN A 111 27.33 -1.51 8.15
N LEU A 112 28.65 -1.43 8.35
CA LEU A 112 29.49 -0.46 7.64
C LEU A 112 29.61 -0.88 6.17
N TYR A 113 30.08 -2.10 5.95
CA TYR A 113 30.30 -2.63 4.61
C TYR A 113 29.01 -2.80 3.83
N ALA A 114 27.92 -3.24 4.48
CA ALA A 114 26.63 -3.34 3.81
C ALA A 114 26.14 -1.99 3.27
N ARG A 115 26.36 -0.88 4.00
CA ARG A 115 25.99 0.45 3.50
C ARG A 115 26.76 0.78 2.22
N GLU A 116 28.07 0.54 2.17
CA GLU A 116 28.87 0.79 0.96
C GLU A 116 28.44 -0.11 -0.20
N ILE A 117 28.29 -1.42 0.05
CA ILE A 117 27.82 -2.40 -0.94
C ILE A 117 26.47 -1.98 -1.53
N ILE A 118 25.50 -1.60 -0.69
CA ILE A 118 24.16 -1.16 -1.12
C ILE A 118 24.25 0.08 -2.03
N HIS A 119 25.13 1.05 -1.73
CA HIS A 119 25.35 2.19 -2.61
C HIS A 119 25.92 1.75 -3.96
N HIS A 120 26.89 0.83 -3.97
CA HIS A 120 27.53 0.37 -5.21
C HIS A 120 26.57 -0.40 -6.12
N LEU A 121 25.67 -1.19 -5.54
CA LEU A 121 24.66 -1.97 -6.24
C LEU A 121 23.70 -1.09 -7.06
N LEU A 122 23.56 0.20 -6.75
CA LEU A 122 22.77 1.15 -7.53
C LEU A 122 23.25 1.26 -8.98
N ASN A 123 24.55 1.05 -9.25
CA ASN A 123 25.11 1.11 -10.61
C ASN A 123 24.48 0.09 -11.59
N LEU A 124 23.85 -0.98 -11.07
CA LEU A 124 23.14 -1.96 -11.88
C LEU A 124 21.79 -1.48 -12.39
N PHE A 125 21.17 -0.52 -11.69
CA PHE A 125 19.84 -0.01 -12.02
C PHE A 125 19.89 1.16 -13.01
N VAL A 126 21.10 1.60 -13.37
CA VAL A 126 21.29 2.64 -14.39
C VAL A 126 21.11 2.03 -15.78
N PRO A 127 20.16 2.55 -16.59
CA PRO A 127 20.02 2.12 -17.97
C PRO A 127 21.26 2.41 -18.82
N ARG A 128 21.54 1.53 -19.79
CA ARG A 128 22.72 1.62 -20.65
C ARG A 128 22.31 1.68 -22.11
N VAL A 129 22.43 2.86 -22.69
CA VAL A 129 22.03 3.17 -24.08
C VAL A 129 22.76 2.25 -25.07
N GLY A 130 22.06 1.79 -26.10
CA GLY A 130 22.64 0.98 -27.19
C GLY A 130 22.87 -0.50 -26.86
N SER A 131 22.28 -1.00 -25.78
CA SER A 131 22.40 -2.40 -25.36
C SER A 131 21.46 -3.31 -26.16
N SER A 132 21.91 -4.54 -26.46
CA SER A 132 21.03 -5.55 -27.05
C SER A 132 19.97 -6.01 -26.06
N VAL A 133 18.84 -6.52 -26.56
CA VAL A 133 17.75 -7.07 -25.73
C VAL A 133 18.26 -8.16 -24.77
N ASP A 134 19.22 -8.98 -25.21
CA ASP A 134 19.82 -10.03 -24.38
C ASP A 134 20.67 -9.46 -23.24
N HIS A 135 21.41 -8.39 -23.51
CA HIS A 135 22.18 -7.69 -22.48
C HIS A 135 21.27 -7.07 -21.42
N VAL A 136 20.15 -6.44 -21.83
CA VAL A 136 19.15 -5.88 -20.92
C VAL A 136 18.50 -6.96 -20.06
N LYS A 137 18.15 -8.12 -20.64
CA LYS A 137 17.60 -9.27 -19.88
C LYS A 137 18.58 -9.79 -18.83
N ARG A 138 19.88 -9.89 -19.17
CA ARG A 138 20.92 -10.31 -18.22
C ARG A 138 21.09 -9.30 -17.08
N GLN A 139 21.10 -8.00 -17.39
CA GLN A 139 21.14 -6.94 -16.38
C GLN A 139 19.93 -7.00 -15.46
N SER A 140 18.73 -7.19 -16.02
CA SER A 140 17.48 -7.36 -15.27
C SER A 140 17.54 -8.54 -14.30
N ALA A 141 18.07 -9.69 -14.75
CA ALA A 141 18.27 -10.86 -13.89
C ALA A 141 19.21 -10.57 -12.70
N GLN A 142 20.28 -9.79 -12.91
CA GLN A 142 21.15 -9.36 -11.82
C GLN A 142 20.45 -8.39 -10.85
N CYS A 143 19.69 -7.42 -11.36
CA CYS A 143 18.89 -6.52 -10.53
C CYS A 143 17.89 -7.28 -9.66
N GLN A 144 17.20 -8.28 -10.22
CA GLN A 144 16.27 -9.13 -9.47
C GLN A 144 16.97 -9.92 -8.36
N ARG A 145 18.19 -10.43 -8.61
CA ARG A 145 19.00 -11.12 -7.58
C ARG A 145 19.34 -10.17 -6.44
N VAL A 146 19.78 -8.95 -6.76
CA VAL A 146 20.07 -7.92 -5.76
C VAL A 146 18.82 -7.60 -4.93
N LEU A 147 17.68 -7.36 -5.57
CA LEU A 147 16.43 -7.07 -4.87
C LEU A 147 16.01 -8.19 -3.92
N ARG A 148 16.15 -9.47 -4.33
CA ARG A 148 15.91 -10.62 -3.44
C ARG A 148 16.88 -10.64 -2.26
N SER A 149 18.18 -10.42 -2.50
CA SER A 149 19.18 -10.38 -1.43
C SER A 149 18.89 -9.28 -0.41
N ILE A 150 18.52 -8.08 -0.87
CA ILE A 150 18.12 -6.96 -0.02
C ILE A 150 16.86 -7.27 0.79
N GLU A 151 15.85 -7.91 0.17
CA GLU A 151 14.64 -8.36 0.85
C GLU A 151 14.93 -9.40 1.94
N THR A 152 15.75 -10.42 1.63
CA THR A 152 16.20 -11.42 2.62
C THR A 152 16.91 -10.77 3.80
N VAL A 153 17.84 -9.84 3.53
CA VAL A 153 18.54 -9.09 4.59
C VAL A 153 17.56 -8.29 5.44
N ALA A 154 16.60 -7.58 4.83
CA ALA A 154 15.62 -6.79 5.56
C ALA A 154 14.70 -7.64 6.46
N LEU A 155 14.28 -8.82 5.97
CA LEU A 155 13.39 -9.74 6.68
C LEU A 155 14.10 -10.49 7.80
N ASP A 156 15.26 -11.08 7.53
CA ASP A 156 15.90 -12.04 8.42
C ASP A 156 16.89 -11.38 9.39
N SER A 157 17.44 -10.21 9.05
CA SER A 157 18.42 -9.55 9.90
C SER A 157 17.79 -8.95 11.16
N THR A 158 18.43 -9.20 12.29
CA THR A 158 18.10 -8.63 13.61
C THR A 158 19.11 -7.57 14.06
N ILE A 159 20.20 -7.37 13.32
CA ILE A 159 21.32 -6.50 13.71
C ILE A 159 21.40 -5.19 12.88
N LEU A 160 20.41 -4.93 12.02
CA LEU A 160 20.39 -3.74 11.18
C LEU A 160 20.33 -2.46 12.02
N THR A 161 21.32 -1.59 11.84
CA THR A 161 21.30 -0.26 12.44
C THR A 161 20.31 0.66 11.72
N ARG A 162 19.87 1.73 12.40
CA ARG A 162 19.07 2.80 11.78
C ARG A 162 19.71 3.35 10.51
N SER A 163 21.03 3.56 10.52
CA SER A 163 21.75 4.07 9.35
C SER A 163 21.69 3.10 8.15
N THR A 164 21.71 1.79 8.41
CA THR A 164 21.62 0.77 7.37
C THR A 164 20.21 0.68 6.79
N TRP A 165 19.17 0.76 7.62
CA TRP A 165 17.78 0.89 7.17
C TRP A 165 17.60 2.12 6.28
N GLU A 166 18.09 3.28 6.71
CA GLU A 166 18.00 4.52 5.92
C GLU A 166 18.75 4.40 4.58
N THR A 167 19.95 3.80 4.55
CA THR A 167 20.68 3.53 3.30
C THR A 167 19.90 2.60 2.37
N MET A 168 19.29 1.54 2.90
CA MET A 168 18.49 0.59 2.11
C MET A 168 17.25 1.25 1.50
N LEU A 169 16.54 2.09 2.26
CA LEU A 169 15.40 2.85 1.74
C LEU A 169 15.83 3.88 0.69
N LYS A 170 16.94 4.61 0.91
CA LYS A 170 17.51 5.54 -0.08
C LYS A 170 17.91 4.82 -1.37
N PHE A 171 18.52 3.64 -1.27
CA PHE A 171 18.85 2.79 -2.42
C PHE A 171 17.61 2.40 -3.21
N LEU A 172 16.54 1.92 -2.55
CA LEU A 172 15.30 1.55 -3.23
C LEU A 172 14.64 2.75 -3.91
N LEU A 173 14.65 3.92 -3.26
CA LEU A 173 14.18 5.16 -3.88
C LEU A 173 14.99 5.52 -5.13
N ALA A 174 16.33 5.49 -5.04
CA ALA A 174 17.22 5.81 -6.15
C ALA A 174 17.09 4.82 -7.32
N ALA A 175 16.93 3.53 -7.01
CA ALA A 175 16.76 2.48 -7.99
C ALA A 175 15.43 2.63 -8.74
N ASN A 176 14.34 2.94 -8.04
CA ASN A 176 13.06 3.26 -8.69
C ASN A 176 13.17 4.54 -9.51
N ASP A 177 13.85 5.59 -9.02
CA ASP A 177 14.01 6.85 -9.76
C ASP A 177 14.77 6.66 -11.07
N SER A 178 15.86 5.90 -11.04
CA SER A 178 16.67 5.63 -12.23
C SER A 178 15.90 4.87 -13.32
N LEU A 179 14.86 4.12 -12.94
CA LEU A 179 14.06 3.30 -13.85
C LEU A 179 12.74 3.96 -14.26
N LEU A 180 12.13 4.75 -13.38
CA LEU A 180 10.75 5.22 -13.51
C LEU A 180 10.64 6.74 -13.63
N ALA A 181 11.72 7.51 -13.44
CA ALA A 181 11.67 8.95 -13.62
C ALA A 181 11.57 9.32 -15.11
N PRO A 182 10.87 10.42 -15.46
CA PRO A 182 10.86 10.92 -16.83
C PRO A 182 12.27 11.33 -17.31
N PRO A 183 12.61 11.15 -18.60
CA PRO A 183 11.75 10.69 -19.70
C PRO A 183 11.66 9.15 -19.79
N ALA A 184 10.43 8.63 -19.93
CA ALA A 184 10.21 7.19 -20.14
C ALA A 184 10.57 6.78 -21.58
N GLU A 185 11.76 6.21 -21.77
CA GLU A 185 12.15 5.60 -23.05
C GLU A 185 11.50 4.21 -23.20
N LYS A 186 10.82 3.97 -24.34
CA LYS A 186 9.91 2.84 -24.57
C LYS A 186 10.58 1.47 -24.86
N ALA A 187 11.82 1.24 -24.44
CA ALA A 187 12.54 0.00 -24.77
C ALA A 187 13.60 -0.36 -23.73
N ASP A 188 13.30 -0.13 -22.45
CA ASP A 188 14.31 -0.16 -21.41
C ASP A 188 14.02 -1.18 -20.29
N ILE A 189 15.07 -1.49 -19.54
CA ILE A 189 15.10 -2.39 -18.39
C ILE A 189 13.95 -2.14 -17.39
N ALA A 190 13.43 -0.92 -17.35
CA ALA A 190 12.27 -0.49 -16.57
C ALA A 190 11.00 -1.33 -16.82
N GLU A 191 10.71 -1.74 -18.07
CA GLU A 191 9.51 -2.54 -18.37
C GLU A 191 9.54 -3.90 -17.68
N HIS A 192 10.72 -4.49 -17.50
CA HIS A 192 10.90 -5.82 -16.92
C HIS A 192 11.03 -5.78 -15.39
N LEU A 193 11.37 -4.63 -14.82
CA LEU A 193 11.71 -4.49 -13.41
C LEU A 193 10.70 -3.66 -12.61
N CYS A 194 9.91 -2.79 -13.25
CA CYS A 194 9.08 -1.80 -12.55
C CYS A 194 8.19 -2.43 -11.46
N GLU A 195 7.44 -3.50 -11.78
CA GLU A 195 6.59 -4.18 -10.79
C GLU A 195 7.41 -4.72 -9.62
N ARG A 196 8.57 -5.33 -9.88
CA ARG A 196 9.39 -5.94 -8.84
C ARG A 196 10.09 -4.90 -7.96
N VAL A 197 10.66 -3.84 -8.53
CA VAL A 197 11.37 -2.80 -7.74
C VAL A 197 10.38 -2.03 -6.88
N LEU A 198 9.17 -1.77 -7.39
CA LEU A 198 8.09 -1.16 -6.61
C LEU A 198 7.61 -2.09 -5.50
N SER A 199 7.39 -3.38 -5.77
CA SER A 199 6.96 -4.35 -4.75
C SER A 199 7.93 -4.37 -3.56
N VAL A 200 9.23 -4.51 -3.84
CA VAL A 200 10.27 -4.55 -2.82
C VAL A 200 10.39 -3.21 -2.08
N LEU A 201 10.26 -2.07 -2.78
CA LEU A 201 10.21 -0.76 -2.14
C LEU A 201 9.08 -0.69 -1.11
N PHE A 202 7.84 -1.00 -1.50
CA PHE A 202 6.69 -0.91 -0.58
C PHE A 202 6.78 -1.92 0.58
N GLU A 203 7.16 -3.17 0.30
CA GLU A 203 7.30 -4.21 1.33
C GLU A 203 8.34 -3.84 2.37
N ILE A 204 9.55 -3.46 1.94
CA ILE A 204 10.62 -3.05 2.86
C ILE A 204 10.27 -1.74 3.56
N TRP A 205 9.55 -0.82 2.91
CA TRP A 205 9.10 0.42 3.55
C TRP A 205 8.14 0.15 4.71
N ILE A 206 7.16 -0.75 4.53
CA ILE A 206 6.23 -1.15 5.59
C ILE A 206 6.95 -1.93 6.68
N LEU A 207 7.88 -2.82 6.32
CA LEU A 207 8.71 -3.52 7.29
C LEU A 207 9.55 -2.55 8.14
N ALA A 208 10.13 -1.53 7.52
CA ALA A 208 10.85 -0.47 8.21
C ALA A 208 9.92 0.29 9.16
N CYS A 209 8.66 0.54 8.81
CA CYS A 209 7.70 1.16 9.74
C CYS A 209 7.55 0.36 11.05
N ALA A 210 7.64 -0.97 10.99
CA ALA A 210 7.54 -1.84 12.15
C ALA A 210 8.86 -1.96 12.95
N ARG A 211 10.02 -1.95 12.27
CA ARG A 211 11.33 -2.21 12.90
C ARG A 211 12.16 -0.96 13.18
N CYS A 212 12.12 0.03 12.30
CA CYS A 212 12.88 1.27 12.38
C CYS A 212 12.14 2.38 11.62
N PHE A 213 11.20 3.04 12.31
CA PHE A 213 10.25 3.96 11.67
C PHE A 213 10.97 5.03 10.81
N PRO A 214 10.69 5.11 9.49
CA PRO A 214 11.37 6.05 8.60
C PRO A 214 11.19 7.50 9.03
N SER A 215 12.23 8.32 8.83
CA SER A 215 12.16 9.75 9.16
C SER A 215 11.09 10.48 8.33
N PRO A 216 10.50 11.57 8.84
CA PRO A 216 9.55 12.38 8.07
C PRO A 216 10.10 12.88 6.72
N SER A 217 11.41 13.17 6.65
CA SER A 217 12.08 13.56 5.40
C SER A 217 12.10 12.43 4.37
N LEU A 218 12.30 11.18 4.79
CA LEU A 218 12.19 10.01 3.91
C LEU A 218 10.76 9.84 3.38
N TRP A 219 9.75 9.98 4.24
CA TRP A 219 8.35 9.93 3.83
C TRP A 219 7.97 11.02 2.83
N LYS A 220 8.43 12.27 3.06
CA LYS A 220 8.22 13.35 2.09
C LYS A 220 8.89 13.03 0.76
N THR A 221 10.11 12.50 0.80
CA THR A 221 10.87 12.12 -0.41
C THR A 221 10.15 11.02 -1.18
N PHE A 222 9.73 9.95 -0.51
CA PHE A 222 8.98 8.86 -1.11
C PHE A 222 7.69 9.33 -1.77
N ARG A 223 6.92 10.19 -1.09
CA ARG A 223 5.72 10.80 -1.67
C ARG A 223 6.03 11.58 -2.96
N ASN A 224 7.05 12.44 -2.93
CA ASN A 224 7.42 13.26 -4.08
C ASN A 224 7.86 12.39 -5.26
N MET A 225 8.67 11.37 -5.03
CA MET A 225 9.14 10.51 -6.11
C MET A 225 8.02 9.62 -6.68
N CYS A 226 7.13 9.09 -5.83
CA CYS A 226 5.93 8.40 -6.31
C CYS A 226 5.07 9.28 -7.21
N VAL A 227 4.99 10.59 -6.95
CA VAL A 227 4.26 11.56 -7.79
C VAL A 227 4.87 11.63 -9.20
N ASP A 228 6.19 11.53 -9.32
CA ASP A 228 6.91 11.54 -10.60
C ASP A 228 6.73 10.22 -11.37
N TRP A 229 6.58 9.10 -10.65
CA TRP A 229 6.43 7.76 -11.23
C TRP A 229 4.98 7.37 -11.58
N ARG A 230 3.98 8.23 -11.34
CA ARG A 230 2.54 7.96 -11.54
C ARG A 230 2.14 7.55 -12.95
N HIS A 231 2.98 7.82 -13.94
CA HIS A 231 2.76 7.42 -15.32
C HIS A 231 2.98 5.92 -15.57
N HIS A 232 3.54 5.19 -14.61
CA HIS A 232 3.66 3.73 -14.63
C HIS A 232 2.48 3.08 -13.88
N ASP A 233 1.68 2.28 -14.60
CA ASP A 233 0.53 1.56 -14.03
C ASP A 233 0.91 0.62 -12.88
N ALA A 234 2.11 0.03 -12.93
CA ALA A 234 2.64 -0.81 -11.85
C ALA A 234 2.66 -0.11 -10.48
N LEU A 235 2.90 1.20 -10.43
CA LEU A 235 2.86 1.98 -9.18
C LEU A 235 1.44 2.01 -8.62
N VAL A 236 0.45 2.28 -9.46
CA VAL A 236 -0.95 2.38 -9.07
C VAL A 236 -1.45 1.02 -8.56
N GLN A 237 -1.14 -0.05 -9.30
CA GLN A 237 -1.48 -1.41 -8.90
C GLN A 237 -0.85 -1.80 -7.56
N GLN A 238 0.45 -1.53 -7.38
CA GLN A 238 1.13 -1.89 -6.14
C GLN A 238 0.62 -1.06 -4.96
N TRP A 239 0.41 0.25 -5.16
CA TRP A 239 -0.20 1.11 -4.15
C TRP A 239 -1.58 0.60 -3.73
N HIS A 240 -2.41 0.19 -4.70
CA HIS A 240 -3.73 -0.39 -4.41
C HIS A 240 -3.62 -1.69 -3.61
N ARG A 241 -2.74 -2.63 -4.01
CA ARG A 241 -2.49 -3.89 -3.29
C ARG A 241 -2.12 -3.65 -1.82
N ILE A 242 -1.23 -2.69 -1.58
CA ILE A 242 -0.80 -2.32 -0.22
C ILE A 242 -1.93 -1.72 0.61
N ASN A 243 -2.67 -0.74 0.07
CA ASN A 243 -3.80 -0.15 0.78
C ASN A 243 -4.86 -1.19 1.12
N HIS A 244 -5.15 -2.11 0.19
CA HIS A 244 -6.07 -3.20 0.43
C HIS A 244 -5.58 -4.12 1.56
N ALA A 245 -4.30 -4.52 1.56
CA ALA A 245 -3.74 -5.36 2.61
C ALA A 245 -3.80 -4.68 3.99
N LEU A 246 -3.45 -3.40 4.06
CA LEU A 246 -3.52 -2.60 5.28
C LEU A 246 -4.96 -2.41 5.76
N LEU A 247 -5.90 -2.12 4.86
CA LEU A 247 -7.32 -1.97 5.17
C LEU A 247 -7.92 -3.29 5.68
N SER A 248 -7.67 -4.41 4.99
CA SER A 248 -8.11 -5.75 5.41
C SER A 248 -7.60 -6.08 6.82
N ARG A 249 -6.34 -5.75 7.11
CA ARG A 249 -5.78 -5.93 8.46
C ARG A 249 -6.44 -5.01 9.49
N LEU A 250 -6.69 -3.75 9.14
CA LEU A 250 -7.35 -2.76 9.99
C LEU A 250 -8.79 -3.18 10.32
N LEU A 251 -9.57 -3.65 9.34
CA LEU A 251 -10.94 -4.10 9.57
C LEU A 251 -10.98 -5.30 10.51
N LYS A 252 -10.06 -6.26 10.37
CA LYS A 252 -9.90 -7.37 11.33
C LYS A 252 -9.55 -6.89 12.74
N ILE A 253 -8.85 -5.76 12.88
CA ILE A 253 -8.57 -5.13 14.18
C ILE A 253 -9.82 -4.41 14.73
N MET A 254 -10.55 -3.70 13.87
CA MET A 254 -11.71 -2.89 14.25
C MET A 254 -12.95 -3.72 14.60
N TYR A 255 -13.19 -4.81 13.87
CA TYR A 255 -14.41 -5.61 13.95
C TYR A 255 -14.17 -7.07 14.39
N GLY A 256 -12.91 -7.43 14.64
CA GLY A 256 -12.51 -8.76 15.10
C GLY A 256 -12.21 -9.75 13.98
N PRO A 257 -11.77 -10.98 14.33
CA PRO A 257 -11.29 -11.97 13.37
C PRO A 257 -12.40 -12.58 12.49
N SER A 258 -13.67 -12.39 12.87
CA SER A 258 -14.84 -12.85 12.12
C SER A 258 -15.27 -11.90 11.00
N TYR A 259 -14.60 -10.74 10.84
CA TYR A 259 -14.92 -9.82 9.75
C TYR A 259 -14.63 -10.47 8.38
N PRO A 260 -15.57 -10.40 7.40
CA PRO A 260 -15.40 -11.00 6.09
C PRO A 260 -14.12 -10.51 5.38
N GLU A 261 -13.51 -11.38 4.59
CA GLU A 261 -12.32 -11.01 3.82
C GLU A 261 -12.71 -10.06 2.68
N LEU A 262 -12.06 -8.89 2.64
CA LEU A 262 -12.16 -7.99 1.50
C LEU A 262 -11.60 -8.67 0.25
N GLN A 263 -12.41 -8.76 -0.80
CA GLN A 263 -11.99 -9.27 -2.09
C GLN A 263 -11.43 -8.15 -2.96
N ILE A 264 -10.26 -8.36 -3.56
CA ILE A 264 -9.70 -7.44 -4.54
C ILE A 264 -10.41 -7.67 -5.88
N CYS A 265 -11.39 -6.84 -6.22
CA CYS A 265 -11.88 -6.75 -7.59
C CYS A 265 -10.94 -5.83 -8.39
N ILE A 266 -9.89 -6.39 -9.00
CA ILE A 266 -9.15 -5.67 -10.03
C ILE A 266 -9.98 -5.75 -11.32
N PRO A 267 -10.52 -4.65 -11.87
CA PRO A 267 -11.04 -4.69 -13.23
C PRO A 267 -9.85 -4.96 -14.15
N GLN A 268 -9.71 -6.21 -14.60
CA GLN A 268 -8.84 -6.51 -15.73
C GLN A 268 -9.39 -5.75 -16.92
N CYS A 269 -8.68 -4.70 -17.35
CA CYS A 269 -8.93 -4.08 -18.63
C CYS A 269 -8.63 -5.15 -19.69
N THR A 270 -9.68 -5.78 -20.22
CA THR A 270 -9.62 -6.83 -21.22
C THR A 270 -8.91 -6.31 -22.46
N LYS A 271 -7.65 -6.70 -22.63
CA LYS A 271 -6.93 -6.61 -23.91
C LYS A 271 -7.38 -7.75 -24.84
N ASP A 272 -8.67 -7.82 -25.13
CA ASP A 272 -9.20 -8.71 -26.16
C ASP A 272 -9.50 -7.89 -27.42
N LEU A 273 -8.43 -7.50 -28.11
CA LEU A 273 -8.50 -7.19 -29.53
C LEU A 273 -7.24 -7.72 -30.23
N ALA A 274 -7.46 -8.48 -31.30
CA ALA A 274 -6.50 -9.11 -32.20
C ALA A 274 -5.99 -10.52 -31.83
N ASN A 275 -6.67 -11.54 -32.37
CA ASN A 275 -6.10 -12.32 -33.48
C ASN A 275 -7.13 -13.27 -34.09
N SER A 276 -7.73 -12.83 -35.21
CA SER A 276 -8.32 -13.73 -36.20
C SER A 276 -7.23 -14.15 -37.17
N THR A 277 -6.86 -15.44 -37.18
CA THR A 277 -6.56 -16.20 -38.41
C THR A 277 -6.45 -17.69 -38.11
N ASN A 278 -7.40 -18.45 -38.67
CA ASN A 278 -7.34 -19.80 -39.27
C ASN A 278 -6.36 -20.83 -38.67
N THR A 279 -6.80 -22.04 -38.31
CA THR A 279 -7.02 -23.12 -39.29
C THR A 279 -7.92 -24.24 -38.74
N SER A 280 -8.74 -24.74 -39.66
CA SER A 280 -9.79 -25.76 -39.65
C SER A 280 -9.42 -27.18 -39.17
N ASN A 281 -10.38 -27.90 -38.56
CA ASN A 281 -11.06 -29.04 -39.20
C ASN A 281 -12.24 -29.65 -38.38
N THR A 282 -13.43 -29.45 -38.95
CA THR A 282 -14.68 -30.23 -39.03
C THR A 282 -14.86 -31.57 -38.26
N ARG A 283 -16.00 -31.70 -37.57
CA ARG A 283 -17.19 -32.56 -37.88
C ARG A 283 -18.31 -32.31 -36.83
N THR A 284 -19.37 -31.54 -37.17
CA THR A 284 -20.79 -31.98 -37.42
C THR A 284 -21.37 -32.90 -36.34
N SER A 285 -22.50 -32.65 -35.65
CA SER A 285 -23.79 -32.07 -36.08
C SER A 285 -24.76 -31.80 -34.89
N SER A 286 -25.54 -30.69 -34.96
CA SER A 286 -26.98 -30.46 -34.58
C SER A 286 -27.59 -31.18 -33.34
N THR A 287 -28.44 -30.63 -32.46
CA THR A 287 -29.46 -29.55 -32.51
C THR A 287 -30.03 -29.32 -31.09
N ALA A 288 -30.83 -28.25 -30.95
CA ALA A 288 -31.37 -27.59 -29.76
C ALA A 288 -32.41 -28.33 -28.86
N CYS A 289 -32.78 -27.60 -27.78
CA CYS A 289 -34.09 -27.50 -27.12
C CYS A 289 -34.46 -28.41 -25.91
N THR A 290 -34.50 -27.77 -24.73
CA THR A 290 -35.54 -27.81 -23.65
C THR A 290 -35.98 -29.13 -22.97
N PRO A 291 -36.44 -29.09 -21.69
CA PRO A 291 -36.52 -30.26 -20.80
C PRO A 291 -37.95 -30.86 -20.65
N PRO A 292 -38.06 -32.14 -20.25
CA PRO A 292 -39.18 -32.66 -19.43
C PRO A 292 -38.64 -33.52 -18.24
N GLY A 293 -39.32 -33.86 -17.15
CA GLY A 293 -40.74 -33.91 -16.80
C GLY A 293 -41.07 -35.26 -16.13
N GLN A 294 -41.22 -35.25 -14.79
CA GLN A 294 -42.03 -36.12 -13.90
C GLN A 294 -41.95 -37.67 -13.88
N ARG A 295 -41.93 -38.27 -12.66
CA ARG A 295 -43.05 -39.06 -12.05
C ARG A 295 -42.67 -39.78 -10.73
N LYS A 296 -43.55 -39.69 -9.71
CA LYS A 296 -43.72 -40.62 -8.53
C LYS A 296 -44.64 -41.81 -8.97
N PRO A 297 -45.12 -42.80 -8.15
CA PRO A 297 -45.04 -43.12 -6.68
C PRO A 297 -44.73 -44.66 -6.45
N PRO A 298 -45.17 -45.47 -5.42
CA PRO A 298 -46.01 -45.24 -4.21
C PRO A 298 -45.70 -45.98 -2.86
N MET A 299 -46.38 -45.50 -1.79
CA MET A 299 -47.04 -46.11 -0.60
C MET A 299 -46.35 -46.94 0.53
N ARG A 300 -46.79 -46.61 1.77
CA ARG A 300 -46.57 -47.16 3.17
C ARG A 300 -47.28 -48.55 3.38
N PRO A 301 -47.28 -49.29 4.55
CA PRO A 301 -47.18 -48.84 5.97
C PRO A 301 -46.72 -49.82 7.13
N PHE A 302 -46.74 -49.29 8.37
CA PHE A 302 -47.02 -49.90 9.71
C PHE A 302 -45.98 -50.65 10.60
N SER A 303 -45.91 -50.16 11.86
CA SER A 303 -45.92 -50.85 13.19
C SER A 303 -44.66 -51.40 13.91
N ALA A 304 -44.54 -50.89 15.17
CA ALA A 304 -44.40 -51.58 16.46
C ALA A 304 -43.03 -51.95 17.09
N VAL A 305 -42.77 -51.30 18.24
CA VAL A 305 -42.38 -51.82 19.58
C VAL A 305 -41.19 -52.80 19.71
N THR A 306 -40.14 -52.42 20.45
CA THR A 306 -39.66 -53.11 21.69
C THR A 306 -38.42 -52.41 22.31
N ALA A 307 -38.42 -52.23 23.63
CA ALA A 307 -37.23 -52.07 24.50
C ALA A 307 -36.73 -53.49 24.91
N PRO A 308 -35.57 -53.74 25.59
CA PRO A 308 -35.21 -53.14 26.91
C PRO A 308 -33.69 -53.00 27.30
N LEU A 309 -33.47 -52.29 28.43
CA LEU A 309 -32.52 -52.49 29.58
C LEU A 309 -31.02 -52.85 29.34
N THR A 310 -30.02 -52.18 29.95
CA THR A 310 -29.57 -52.28 31.37
C THR A 310 -28.40 -51.29 31.60
N GLN A 311 -28.48 -50.31 32.52
CA GLN A 311 -27.97 -50.25 33.92
C GLN A 311 -26.46 -50.49 34.19
N LYS A 312 -25.77 -49.43 34.63
CA LYS A 312 -24.97 -49.34 35.89
C LYS A 312 -24.66 -47.85 36.19
N THR A 313 -25.28 -47.23 37.21
CA THR A 313 -24.73 -46.94 38.56
C THR A 313 -23.41 -46.17 38.50
N SER A 314 -23.21 -44.98 39.10
CA SER A 314 -23.65 -44.54 40.44
C SER A 314 -23.40 -43.04 40.67
N SER A 315 -24.37 -42.37 41.30
CA SER A 315 -24.29 -41.37 42.41
C SER A 315 -23.24 -40.23 42.36
N LYS A 316 -23.53 -38.97 42.73
CA LYS A 316 -24.68 -38.36 43.41
C LYS A 316 -24.51 -36.82 43.37
N SER A 317 -25.61 -36.12 43.08
CA SER A 317 -26.20 -34.94 43.77
C SER A 317 -25.29 -33.75 44.16
N SER A 318 -25.64 -32.48 44.04
CA SER A 318 -26.80 -31.68 43.60
C SER A 318 -26.44 -30.27 44.11
N SER A 319 -26.75 -29.13 43.50
CA SER A 319 -28.12 -28.65 43.28
C SER A 319 -28.11 -27.32 42.49
N THR A 320 -28.92 -27.28 41.41
CA THR A 320 -29.86 -26.22 40.95
C THR A 320 -29.39 -24.75 40.90
N SER A 321 -29.71 -23.89 39.92
CA SER A 321 -30.52 -23.83 38.67
C SER A 321 -30.28 -22.38 38.14
N SER A 322 -30.38 -21.95 36.87
CA SER A 322 -31.24 -22.32 35.74
C SER A 322 -30.69 -21.74 34.42
N ASN A 323 -30.93 -22.51 33.34
CA ASN A 323 -30.70 -22.30 31.90
C ASN A 323 -31.37 -21.02 31.31
N LEU A 324 -31.21 -20.54 30.07
CA LEU A 324 -31.25 -21.13 28.70
C LEU A 324 -30.48 -20.19 27.72
N CYS A 325 -29.85 -20.61 26.61
CA CYS A 325 -30.45 -20.96 25.29
C CYS A 325 -29.38 -21.63 24.40
N LYS A 326 -29.52 -22.90 23.99
CA LYS A 326 -30.05 -23.42 22.69
C LYS A 326 -29.46 -22.81 21.41
N MET A 327 -28.71 -23.66 20.72
CA MET A 327 -28.20 -23.54 19.35
C MET A 327 -29.32 -23.50 18.28
N ALA A 328 -29.06 -22.80 17.17
CA ALA A 328 -29.67 -23.06 15.87
C ALA A 328 -28.60 -22.95 14.75
N SER A 329 -28.65 -23.91 13.82
CA SER A 329 -27.74 -24.13 12.68
C SER A 329 -27.87 -23.05 11.58
N PRO A 330 -26.88 -22.91 10.67
CA PRO A 330 -26.84 -21.82 9.69
C PRO A 330 -27.66 -22.15 8.43
N LEU A 331 -28.42 -21.17 7.95
CA LEU A 331 -28.98 -21.12 6.61
C LEU A 331 -28.12 -20.16 5.77
N THR A 332 -27.65 -20.66 4.63
CA THR A 332 -27.03 -19.89 3.54
C THR A 332 -28.03 -18.88 2.93
N PRO A 333 -27.60 -17.67 2.54
CA PRO A 333 -28.33 -16.88 1.56
C PRO A 333 -27.54 -16.68 0.26
N SER A 334 -28.29 -16.80 -0.83
CA SER A 334 -27.97 -16.46 -2.20
C SER A 334 -27.79 -14.94 -2.40
N ILE A 335 -26.97 -14.62 -3.40
CA ILE A 335 -26.66 -13.28 -3.93
C ILE A 335 -27.93 -12.49 -4.28
N GLY A 336 -28.04 -11.25 -3.77
CA GLY A 336 -29.06 -10.27 -4.15
C GLY A 336 -29.17 -9.10 -3.17
N THR A 337 -28.58 -7.95 -3.52
CA THR A 337 -29.01 -6.56 -3.20
C THR A 337 -29.55 -6.21 -1.80
N GLY A 338 -29.15 -6.92 -0.74
CA GLY A 338 -29.62 -6.68 0.64
C GLY A 338 -28.53 -6.49 1.69
N GLN A 339 -27.26 -6.32 1.28
CA GLN A 339 -26.12 -6.29 2.22
C GLN A 339 -25.85 -4.93 2.90
N LEU A 340 -26.56 -3.85 2.55
CA LEU A 340 -26.37 -2.56 3.23
C LEU A 340 -27.08 -2.49 4.59
N LEU A 341 -27.98 -3.43 4.92
CA LEU A 341 -28.77 -3.40 6.16
C LEU A 341 -28.02 -3.97 7.41
N LEU A 342 -26.74 -4.33 7.28
CA LEU A 342 -26.01 -5.05 8.35
C LEU A 342 -24.87 -4.28 9.03
N ASP A 343 -24.58 -3.03 8.69
CA ASP A 343 -23.46 -2.30 9.31
C ASP A 343 -23.82 -1.66 10.67
N CYS A 344 -25.10 -1.43 10.98
CA CYS A 344 -25.54 -0.94 12.29
C CYS A 344 -25.38 -1.97 13.43
N SER A 345 -24.96 -3.21 13.16
CA SER A 345 -24.99 -4.31 14.13
C SER A 345 -23.63 -4.92 14.48
N LEU A 346 -22.53 -4.44 13.88
CA LEU A 346 -21.20 -4.94 14.21
C LEU A 346 -20.73 -4.35 15.55
N THR A 347 -20.70 -5.20 16.58
CA THR A 347 -20.08 -4.87 17.86
C THR A 347 -18.59 -4.61 17.62
N MET A 348 -18.20 -3.35 17.75
CA MET A 348 -16.82 -2.92 17.55
C MET A 348 -15.86 -3.59 18.54
N ALA A 349 -14.68 -3.98 18.07
CA ALA A 349 -13.67 -4.65 18.87
C ALA A 349 -13.07 -3.74 19.96
N PRO A 350 -12.63 -4.32 21.10
CA PRO A 350 -12.11 -3.55 22.24
C PRO A 350 -10.78 -2.84 21.97
N ASN A 351 -10.00 -3.29 20.96
CA ASN A 351 -8.68 -2.77 20.60
C ASN A 351 -8.71 -1.81 19.38
N ARG A 352 -9.88 -1.23 19.06
CA ARG A 352 -10.00 -0.27 17.94
C ARG A 352 -9.15 0.99 18.19
N PRO A 353 -8.58 1.61 17.14
CA PRO A 353 -7.85 2.87 17.28
C PRO A 353 -8.78 4.00 17.72
N GLN A 354 -8.22 4.99 18.42
CA GLN A 354 -8.93 6.21 18.81
C GLN A 354 -9.33 7.03 17.58
N CYS A 355 -10.48 7.70 17.65
CA CYS A 355 -11.01 8.63 16.66
C CYS A 355 -9.98 9.70 16.30
N ASN A 356 -9.27 10.26 17.29
CA ASN A 356 -8.19 11.23 17.04
C ASN A 356 -7.08 10.64 16.18
N SER A 357 -6.69 9.38 16.38
CA SER A 357 -5.64 8.72 15.58
C SER A 357 -6.08 8.55 14.13
N ILE A 358 -7.34 8.17 13.91
CA ILE A 358 -7.94 8.06 12.57
C ILE A 358 -7.99 9.45 11.90
N LEU A 359 -8.47 10.46 12.61
CA LEU A 359 -8.62 11.82 12.10
C LEU A 359 -7.28 12.54 11.89
N ASN A 360 -6.25 12.24 12.68
CA ASN A 360 -4.89 12.73 12.44
C ASN A 360 -4.32 12.19 11.12
N LEU A 361 -4.66 10.94 10.77
CA LEU A 361 -4.15 10.29 9.57
C LEU A 361 -4.95 10.68 8.32
N PHE A 362 -6.28 10.65 8.40
CA PHE A 362 -7.18 10.80 7.26
C PHE A 362 -8.02 12.07 7.26
N GLY A 363 -8.08 12.80 8.38
CA GLY A 363 -9.02 13.90 8.58
C GLY A 363 -8.86 15.02 7.55
N ALA A 364 -7.62 15.41 7.20
CA ALA A 364 -7.41 16.46 6.19
C ALA A 364 -8.08 16.09 4.84
N TRP A 365 -7.85 14.86 4.36
CA TRP A 365 -8.44 14.39 3.11
C TRP A 365 -9.96 14.19 3.23
N LEU A 366 -10.44 13.61 4.33
CA LEU A 366 -11.86 13.36 4.56
C LEU A 366 -12.66 14.66 4.64
N PHE A 367 -12.19 15.67 5.38
CA PHE A 367 -12.87 16.96 5.48
C PHE A 367 -12.80 17.76 4.18
N GLU A 368 -11.68 17.73 3.46
CA GLU A 368 -11.57 18.36 2.14
C GLU A 368 -12.48 17.70 1.10
N ALA A 369 -12.56 16.36 1.08
CA ALA A 369 -13.45 15.63 0.19
C ALA A 369 -14.93 15.88 0.51
N ALA A 370 -15.29 15.96 1.79
CA ALA A 370 -16.66 16.21 2.24
C ALA A 370 -17.15 17.64 1.93
N LEU A 371 -16.23 18.61 1.82
CA LEU A 371 -16.52 20.01 1.48
C LEU A 371 -16.19 20.36 0.02
N ALA A 372 -15.81 19.37 -0.80
CA ALA A 372 -15.51 19.59 -2.21
C ALA A 372 -16.75 20.15 -2.94
N GLY A 373 -16.58 21.24 -3.68
CA GLY A 373 -17.65 21.87 -4.45
C GLY A 373 -18.64 22.72 -3.64
N VAL A 374 -18.50 22.78 -2.31
CA VAL A 374 -19.39 23.57 -1.44
C VAL A 374 -18.93 25.03 -1.37
N MET A 375 -19.86 25.96 -1.61
CA MET A 375 -19.63 27.39 -1.41
C MET A 375 -19.69 27.74 0.09
N LEU A 376 -18.54 27.72 0.74
CA LEU A 376 -18.44 28.07 2.16
C LEU A 376 -18.75 29.55 2.40
N HIS A 377 -19.58 29.83 3.40
CA HIS A 377 -19.81 31.18 3.88
C HIS A 377 -18.48 31.83 4.34
N PRO A 378 -18.24 33.14 4.11
CA PRO A 378 -16.97 33.81 4.40
C PRO A 378 -16.47 33.67 5.86
N CYS A 379 -17.38 33.47 6.81
CA CYS A 379 -17.05 33.23 8.21
C CYS A 379 -16.40 31.85 8.46
N HIS A 380 -16.72 30.85 7.63
CA HIS A 380 -16.19 29.48 7.71
C HIS A 380 -15.00 29.24 6.78
N SER A 381 -14.76 30.12 5.80
CA SER A 381 -13.61 30.03 4.89
C SER A 381 -12.28 30.42 5.55
N GLU A 382 -12.30 31.36 6.50
CA GLU A 382 -11.08 31.84 7.18
C GLU A 382 -10.40 30.75 8.04
N THR A 383 -11.16 29.80 8.60
CA THR A 383 -10.62 28.69 9.40
C THR A 383 -9.84 27.66 8.59
N ALA A 384 -10.06 27.59 7.27
CA ALA A 384 -9.30 26.70 6.38
C ALA A 384 -7.96 27.32 5.93
N GLN A 385 -7.87 28.65 5.79
CA GLN A 385 -6.69 29.33 5.26
C GLN A 385 -5.73 29.91 6.32
N LYS A 386 -6.19 30.21 7.54
CA LYS A 386 -5.34 30.89 8.55
C LYS A 386 -4.28 30.02 9.21
N GLN A 387 -4.32 28.69 9.08
CA GLN A 387 -3.25 27.83 9.59
C GLN A 387 -2.03 27.74 8.64
N ASP A 388 -2.20 28.00 7.34
CA ASP A 388 -1.11 27.99 6.36
C ASP A 388 -0.35 29.33 6.25
N ARG A 389 -0.84 30.41 6.87
CA ARG A 389 -0.36 31.77 6.60
C ARG A 389 0.40 32.46 7.74
N ARG A 390 0.63 31.78 8.87
CA ARG A 390 1.25 32.41 10.05
C ARG A 390 2.63 31.86 10.42
N THR A 391 3.45 31.51 9.43
CA THR A 391 4.91 31.63 9.54
C THR A 391 5.48 32.04 8.18
N ASN A 392 6.38 33.03 8.21
CA ASN A 392 7.26 33.51 7.14
C ASN A 392 6.70 34.55 6.14
N SER A 393 6.83 35.81 6.54
CA SER A 393 7.22 36.89 5.63
C SER A 393 8.75 36.97 5.53
N LEU A 394 9.33 36.59 4.38
CA LEU A 394 10.35 37.36 3.64
C LEU A 394 10.99 36.52 2.51
N SER A 395 11.09 37.15 1.33
CA SER A 395 11.85 36.84 0.11
C SER A 395 11.34 35.77 -0.87
N GLU A 396 11.05 36.25 -2.07
CA GLU A 396 10.61 35.60 -3.31
C GLU A 396 11.67 34.67 -3.93
N SER A 397 11.24 33.58 -4.59
CA SER A 397 11.36 33.46 -6.05
C SER A 397 10.43 32.37 -6.59
N ARG A 398 9.87 32.64 -7.78
CA ARG A 398 8.69 32.02 -8.38
C ARG A 398 9.03 30.69 -9.07
N HIS A 399 8.01 29.84 -9.15
CA HIS A 399 7.77 28.68 -10.03
C HIS A 399 7.51 27.36 -9.29
N SER A 400 6.34 27.27 -8.66
CA SER A 400 5.50 26.06 -8.61
C SER A 400 4.24 26.42 -7.84
N SER A 401 3.24 26.93 -8.56
CA SER A 401 1.95 27.29 -7.98
C SER A 401 0.88 26.61 -8.83
N LEU A 402 0.52 25.38 -8.44
CA LEU A 402 -0.81 24.86 -8.73
C LEU A 402 -1.76 25.42 -7.67
N ALA A 403 -1.92 26.74 -7.67
CA ALA A 403 -3.16 27.32 -7.21
C ALA A 403 -4.13 27.08 -8.37
N VAL A 404 -5.10 26.20 -8.18
CA VAL A 404 -6.23 26.07 -9.09
C VAL A 404 -6.92 27.43 -9.06
N ASP A 405 -6.73 28.21 -10.12
CA ASP A 405 -7.41 29.49 -10.33
C ASP A 405 -8.92 29.24 -10.24
N TYR A 406 -9.52 29.66 -9.13
CA TYR A 406 -10.96 29.74 -8.98
C TYR A 406 -11.43 31.03 -9.66
N CYS A 407 -11.38 31.04 -11.00
CA CYS A 407 -11.99 32.09 -11.80
C CYS A 407 -13.24 31.53 -12.47
N SER A 408 -14.39 31.87 -11.88
CA SER A 408 -15.74 31.97 -12.46
C SER A 408 -15.95 31.32 -13.84
N ASP A 409 -16.31 30.03 -13.87
CA ASP A 409 -16.97 29.43 -15.02
C ASP A 409 -18.14 28.55 -14.54
N LYS A 410 -19.34 29.14 -14.54
CA LYS A 410 -20.61 28.54 -14.09
C LYS A 410 -21.17 27.45 -15.03
N ASN A 411 -20.37 26.84 -15.89
CA ASN A 411 -20.88 25.93 -16.93
C ASN A 411 -19.91 24.79 -17.29
N ARG A 412 -19.46 24.03 -16.28
CA ARG A 412 -18.82 22.73 -16.51
C ARG A 412 -19.71 21.62 -15.96
N ILE A 413 -20.33 20.92 -16.90
CA ILE A 413 -20.80 19.52 -16.89
C ILE A 413 -20.88 18.92 -15.48
N ALA A 414 -22.12 18.62 -15.05
CA ALA A 414 -22.43 17.85 -13.84
C ALA A 414 -21.67 16.51 -13.84
N ASP A 415 -20.47 16.52 -13.28
CA ASP A 415 -19.65 15.35 -13.09
C ASP A 415 -20.03 14.76 -11.74
N ASN A 416 -21.02 13.85 -11.74
CA ASN A 416 -21.56 13.19 -10.54
C ASN A 416 -20.50 12.42 -9.73
N THR A 417 -19.26 12.30 -10.25
CA THR A 417 -18.13 11.64 -9.59
C THR A 417 -17.68 12.34 -8.30
N TYR A 418 -17.80 13.68 -8.23
CA TYR A 418 -17.45 14.42 -7.01
C TYR A 418 -18.48 14.23 -5.90
N GLU A 419 -19.76 14.11 -6.24
CA GLU A 419 -20.86 13.94 -5.29
C GLU A 419 -20.81 12.59 -4.59
N CYS A 420 -20.53 11.50 -5.31
CA CYS A 420 -20.37 10.17 -4.72
C CYS A 420 -19.18 10.12 -3.74
N GLY A 421 -18.03 10.72 -4.13
CA GLY A 421 -16.87 10.85 -3.23
C GLY A 421 -17.17 11.69 -1.99
N ARG A 422 -17.94 12.77 -2.15
CA ARG A 422 -18.41 13.62 -1.06
C ARG A 422 -19.37 12.87 -0.12
N ALA A 423 -20.31 12.11 -0.67
CA ALA A 423 -21.28 11.31 0.08
C ALA A 423 -20.58 10.23 0.93
N GLU A 424 -19.59 9.53 0.37
CA GLU A 424 -18.82 8.53 1.10
C GLU A 424 -17.94 9.17 2.18
N ALA A 425 -17.34 10.35 1.91
CA ALA A 425 -16.56 11.08 2.90
C ALA A 425 -17.43 11.54 4.10
N CYS A 426 -18.60 12.12 3.83
CA CYS A 426 -19.57 12.51 4.86
C CYS A 426 -20.04 11.28 5.68
N GLY A 427 -20.43 10.20 5.01
CA GLY A 427 -20.84 8.96 5.67
C GLY A 427 -19.73 8.35 6.53
N THR A 428 -18.50 8.37 6.03
CA THR A 428 -17.31 7.90 6.77
C THR A 428 -17.07 8.74 8.02
N LEU A 429 -17.19 10.07 7.94
CA LEU A 429 -17.10 10.94 9.11
C LEU A 429 -18.18 10.61 10.13
N CYS A 430 -19.43 10.41 9.72
CA CYS A 430 -20.50 9.98 10.63
C CYS A 430 -20.13 8.65 11.34
N ARG A 431 -19.64 7.64 10.60
CA ARG A 431 -19.20 6.37 11.19
C ARG A 431 -18.07 6.56 12.22
N ILE A 432 -17.10 7.43 11.94
CA ILE A 432 -15.98 7.72 12.87
C ILE A 432 -16.50 8.35 14.16
N PHE A 433 -17.38 9.35 14.07
CA PHE A 433 -17.91 10.03 15.26
C PHE A 433 -18.93 9.17 16.02
N CYS A 434 -19.73 8.35 15.33
CA CYS A 434 -20.58 7.32 15.95
C CYS A 434 -19.77 6.21 16.66
N ALA A 435 -18.52 5.99 16.25
CA ALA A 435 -17.62 5.03 16.88
C ALA A 435 -16.94 5.54 18.16
N HIS A 436 -17.30 6.71 18.67
CA HIS A 436 -16.71 7.28 19.87
C HIS A 436 -16.99 6.44 21.14
N ARG A 437 -15.97 6.21 21.96
CA ARG A 437 -16.04 5.40 23.19
C ARG A 437 -16.24 6.29 24.42
N THR A 438 -17.02 5.82 25.40
CA THR A 438 -17.15 6.47 26.71
C THR A 438 -15.76 6.69 27.35
N GLY A 439 -15.37 7.95 27.58
CA GLY A 439 -14.07 8.33 28.16
C GLY A 439 -12.97 8.66 27.14
N GLU A 440 -13.26 8.62 25.84
CA GLU A 440 -12.39 9.14 24.79
C GLU A 440 -12.65 10.65 24.60
N GLU A 441 -11.63 11.49 24.43
CA GLU A 441 -11.84 12.91 24.10
C GLU A 441 -11.39 13.18 22.65
N ILE A 442 -12.29 13.67 21.81
CA ILE A 442 -11.97 14.11 20.45
C ILE A 442 -11.50 15.58 20.50
N LEU A 443 -10.43 15.91 19.77
CA LEU A 443 -9.91 17.28 19.75
C LEU A 443 -10.99 18.28 19.28
N PRO A 444 -11.13 19.46 19.93
CA PRO A 444 -12.12 20.48 19.55
C PRO A 444 -12.05 20.92 18.09
N VAL A 445 -10.86 20.89 17.49
CA VAL A 445 -10.64 21.20 16.06
C VAL A 445 -11.41 20.23 15.16
N TYR A 446 -11.47 18.95 15.53
CA TYR A 446 -12.19 17.95 14.76
C TYR A 446 -13.69 18.07 14.95
N TYR A 447 -14.16 18.40 16.16
CA TYR A 447 -15.57 18.73 16.37
C TYR A 447 -16.02 19.92 15.51
N ALA A 448 -15.25 21.01 15.51
CA ALA A 448 -15.57 22.18 14.70
C ALA A 448 -15.66 21.84 13.20
N ARG A 449 -14.68 21.10 12.66
CA ARG A 449 -14.68 20.67 11.25
C ARG A 449 -15.84 19.72 10.94
N PHE A 450 -16.14 18.80 11.85
CA PHE A 450 -17.26 17.86 11.69
C PHE A 450 -18.60 18.58 11.66
N TYR A 451 -18.89 19.46 12.61
CA TYR A 451 -20.16 20.19 12.66
C TYR A 451 -20.35 21.12 11.45
N ILE A 452 -19.28 21.79 10.99
CA ILE A 452 -19.32 22.57 9.74
C ILE A 452 -19.64 21.66 8.54
N THR A 453 -19.00 20.49 8.47
CA THR A 453 -19.22 19.53 7.39
C THR A 453 -20.65 19.00 7.38
N MET A 454 -21.21 18.68 8.55
CA MET A 454 -22.59 18.23 8.68
C MET A 454 -23.59 19.33 8.34
N TYR A 455 -23.34 20.56 8.76
CA TYR A 455 -24.18 21.71 8.42
C TYR A 455 -24.32 21.88 6.89
N TYR A 456 -23.21 21.93 6.15
CA TYR A 456 -23.25 22.03 4.69
C TYR A 456 -23.66 20.72 3.98
N GLY A 457 -23.49 19.57 4.63
CA GLY A 457 -23.93 18.28 4.11
C GLY A 457 -25.44 18.05 4.22
N LEU A 458 -26.08 18.65 5.24
CA LEU A 458 -27.51 18.58 5.50
C LEU A 458 -28.30 19.72 4.84
N GLN A 459 -27.62 20.79 4.40
CA GLN A 459 -28.23 21.83 3.59
C GLN A 459 -28.69 21.29 2.24
N THR A 460 -29.90 21.70 1.84
CA THR A 460 -30.49 21.35 0.56
C THR A 460 -30.51 22.60 -0.32
N ASP A 461 -29.76 22.56 -1.42
CA ASP A 461 -29.86 23.51 -2.52
C ASP A 461 -30.35 22.73 -3.76
N ASP A 462 -31.22 23.34 -4.58
CA ASP A 462 -31.76 22.74 -5.81
C ASP A 462 -30.68 22.27 -6.82
N SER A 463 -29.41 22.63 -6.60
CA SER A 463 -28.27 22.19 -7.42
C SER A 463 -27.47 21.02 -6.85
N MET A 464 -27.71 20.58 -5.61
CA MET A 464 -26.92 19.53 -4.94
C MET A 464 -27.66 18.20 -4.97
N SER A 465 -26.94 17.10 -5.21
CA SER A 465 -27.53 15.77 -5.28
C SER A 465 -27.96 15.28 -3.90
N ASN A 466 -29.11 14.60 -3.81
CA ASN A 466 -29.64 14.05 -2.56
C ASN A 466 -28.80 12.88 -1.99
N GLU A 467 -27.73 12.47 -2.68
CA GLU A 467 -26.88 11.34 -2.30
C GLU A 467 -26.10 11.63 -0.99
N VAL A 468 -25.58 12.84 -0.83
CA VAL A 468 -24.85 13.25 0.37
C VAL A 468 -25.77 13.27 1.59
N LEU A 469 -26.96 13.85 1.44
CA LEU A 469 -28.00 13.89 2.48
C LEU A 469 -28.38 12.48 2.93
N SER A 470 -28.66 11.59 1.96
CA SER A 470 -29.04 10.21 2.21
C SER A 470 -27.93 9.43 2.92
N SER A 471 -26.67 9.63 2.50
CA SER A 471 -25.51 9.00 3.13
C SER A 471 -25.32 9.46 4.58
N ILE A 472 -25.47 10.76 4.86
CA ILE A 472 -25.37 11.28 6.24
C ILE A 472 -26.44 10.66 7.12
N LEU A 473 -27.71 10.73 6.71
CA LEU A 473 -28.83 10.18 7.49
C LEU A 473 -28.68 8.68 7.76
N PHE A 474 -28.20 7.92 6.77
CA PHE A 474 -27.98 6.49 6.91
C PHE A 474 -26.86 6.15 7.91
N ASN A 475 -25.80 6.96 7.97
CA ASN A 475 -24.62 6.70 8.80
C ASN A 475 -24.66 7.43 10.17
N SER A 476 -25.62 8.33 10.41
CA SER A 476 -25.73 9.13 11.63
C SER A 476 -26.59 8.51 12.74
N CYS A 477 -27.05 7.26 12.58
CA CYS A 477 -28.01 6.61 13.49
C CYS A 477 -27.63 6.63 14.97
N ASP A 478 -26.34 6.48 15.27
CA ASP A 478 -25.82 6.49 16.65
C ASP A 478 -25.28 7.86 17.09
N LEU A 479 -25.29 8.87 16.22
CA LEU A 479 -24.63 10.17 16.49
C LEU A 479 -25.27 10.92 17.65
N LEU A 480 -26.58 10.78 17.82
CA LEU A 480 -27.34 11.34 18.94
C LEU A 480 -27.35 10.41 20.17
N ARG A 481 -26.97 9.14 20.00
CA ARG A 481 -26.88 8.15 21.07
C ARG A 481 -25.54 8.24 21.80
N VAL A 482 -24.49 8.58 21.06
CA VAL A 482 -23.16 8.80 21.57
C VAL A 482 -23.10 10.26 22.05
N ASP A 483 -22.82 10.48 23.33
CA ASP A 483 -22.81 11.80 23.99
C ASP A 483 -21.66 12.70 23.49
N LEU A 484 -21.71 13.06 22.21
CA LEU A 484 -20.74 13.91 21.55
C LEU A 484 -20.97 15.37 21.96
N ALA A 485 -19.87 16.05 22.30
CA ALA A 485 -19.91 17.42 22.77
C ALA A 485 -20.48 18.37 21.70
N GLY A 486 -21.72 18.83 21.89
CA GLY A 486 -22.39 19.76 20.96
C GLY A 486 -23.27 19.09 19.90
N ALA A 487 -23.54 17.78 19.99
CA ALA A 487 -24.39 17.07 19.03
C ALA A 487 -25.80 17.67 18.86
N GLN A 488 -26.30 18.36 19.89
CA GLN A 488 -27.60 19.03 19.87
C GLN A 488 -27.73 20.09 18.77
N ILE A 489 -26.61 20.66 18.31
CA ILE A 489 -26.57 21.65 17.22
C ILE A 489 -27.07 21.04 15.91
N LEU A 490 -26.85 19.74 15.69
CA LEU A 490 -27.23 19.04 14.46
C LEU A 490 -28.70 18.60 14.44
N VAL A 491 -29.39 18.60 15.58
CA VAL A 491 -30.74 18.05 15.70
C VAL A 491 -31.74 18.75 14.77
N PRO A 492 -31.79 20.10 14.68
CA PRO A 492 -32.72 20.78 13.79
C PRO A 492 -32.47 20.44 12.32
N ASP A 493 -31.21 20.41 11.89
CA ASP A 493 -30.83 20.15 10.50
C ASP A 493 -31.13 18.69 10.10
N ILE A 494 -30.88 17.73 11.00
CA ILE A 494 -31.22 16.31 10.78
C ILE A 494 -32.74 16.12 10.70
N LEU A 495 -33.52 16.79 11.55
CA LEU A 495 -34.98 16.69 11.51
C LEU A 495 -35.56 17.28 10.21
N ASN A 496 -35.06 18.43 9.76
CA ASN A 496 -35.45 19.03 8.48
C ASN A 496 -35.08 18.10 7.31
N ALA A 497 -33.89 17.49 7.34
CA ALA A 497 -33.46 16.52 6.35
C ALA A 497 -34.35 15.27 6.31
N LEU A 498 -34.72 14.74 7.49
CA LEU A 498 -35.64 13.62 7.61
C LEU A 498 -37.04 13.98 7.10
N GLU A 499 -37.55 15.17 7.43
CA GLU A 499 -38.83 15.66 6.92
C GLU A 499 -38.81 15.75 5.40
N LEU A 500 -37.73 16.25 4.80
CA LEU A 500 -37.58 16.34 3.35
C LEU A 500 -37.55 14.95 2.68
N VAL A 501 -36.81 14.00 3.22
CA VAL A 501 -36.74 12.62 2.68
C VAL A 501 -38.05 11.85 2.88
N LEU A 502 -38.75 12.07 3.99
CA LEU A 502 -40.01 11.38 4.31
C LEU A 502 -41.22 12.01 3.60
N SER A 503 -41.20 13.32 3.37
CA SER A 503 -42.29 14.04 2.68
C SER A 503 -42.32 13.77 1.19
N ASP A 504 -41.17 13.50 0.56
CA ASP A 504 -41.03 13.31 -0.89
C ASP A 504 -41.28 11.84 -1.30
N SER A 505 -42.49 11.35 -1.02
CA SER A 505 -42.95 9.99 -1.37
C SER A 505 -43.31 9.80 -2.85
N SER A 506 -42.79 10.59 -3.79
CA SER A 506 -43.02 10.37 -5.24
C SER A 506 -41.78 10.58 -6.11
N GLN A 507 -41.12 9.45 -6.43
CA GLN A 507 -40.28 9.17 -7.61
C GLN A 507 -38.80 9.62 -7.66
N LYS A 508 -38.23 10.40 -6.72
CA LYS A 508 -36.78 10.71 -6.75
C LYS A 508 -35.86 9.79 -5.94
N PHE A 509 -36.40 8.81 -5.21
CA PHE A 509 -35.65 7.92 -4.30
C PHE A 509 -35.80 6.42 -4.61
N LYS A 510 -35.87 6.03 -5.88
CA LYS A 510 -36.05 4.62 -6.27
C LYS A 510 -34.89 4.07 -7.07
#